data_AF-A0A2R7RAN9-F1
#
_entry.id   AF-A0A2R7RAN9-F1
#
_cell.length_a   1.000
_cell.length_b   1.000
_cell.length_c   1.000
_cell.angle_alpha   90.00
_cell.angle_beta   90.00
_cell.angle_gamma   90.00
#
_symmetry.space_group_name_H-M   'P 1'
#
loop_
_entity.id
_entity.type
_entity.pdbx_description
1 polymer ?
#
loop_
_entity_poly.entity_id
_entity_poly.type
_entity_poly.pdbx_seq_one_letter_code
_entity_poly.pdbx_strand_id
1 'polypeptide(L)'
;LLHLGTADTCPVDPAAPSAAQEPVTLLVESRLAPPRMLVFGANDFGAALIPAGKLLGYRVTLVDARPAFAAQARFGCADDVVTDWPHRYLTAEAAAGRLDRRTVACVLSHDPKFDIPLLETALALDLAYVGAMGSRRSHLQRIDDLLSAGVPPERIAQLHSPIGLDLGAITPAEVAVSVTAELIASRSGRPACTPLRDTSGPIHQSAAPPAPGIAGTAAEGTPTSGRKEIVWT
;
A
#
# COMPACT_ATOMS: atom_id res chain seq x y z
N LEU A 1 12.40 11.42 -3.41
CA LEU A 1 11.78 10.41 -4.31
C LEU A 1 10.35 10.87 -4.57
N LEU A 2 10.12 11.44 -5.75
CA LEU A 2 8.90 12.15 -6.13
C LEU A 2 7.66 11.27 -5.98
N HIS A 3 6.63 11.80 -5.33
CA HIS A 3 5.38 11.09 -5.14
C HIS A 3 4.55 11.07 -6.44
N LEU A 4 3.92 9.93 -6.68
CA LEU A 4 2.79 9.62 -7.57
C LEU A 4 2.16 10.76 -8.39
N GLY A 5 2.48 10.84 -9.69
CA GLY A 5 1.67 11.58 -10.67
C GLY A 5 1.58 13.10 -10.45
N THR A 6 2.39 13.65 -9.56
CA THR A 6 2.47 15.09 -9.30
C THR A 6 3.66 15.68 -10.05
N ALA A 7 3.44 16.82 -10.68
CA ALA A 7 4.50 17.75 -11.02
C ALA A 7 5.03 18.35 -9.72
N ASP A 8 6.32 18.20 -9.46
CA ASP A 8 6.97 18.81 -8.31
C ASP A 8 8.35 19.32 -8.71
N THR A 9 8.88 20.24 -7.91
CA THR A 9 10.16 20.89 -8.14
C THR A 9 11.15 20.49 -7.07
N CYS A 10 12.29 19.93 -7.46
CA CYS A 10 13.39 19.64 -6.54
C CYS A 10 14.61 20.50 -6.89
N PRO A 11 15.24 21.17 -5.91
CA PRO A 11 16.56 21.76 -6.10
C PRO A 11 17.56 20.64 -6.38
N VAL A 12 18.44 20.85 -7.35
CA VAL A 12 19.53 19.91 -7.65
C VAL A 12 20.84 20.65 -7.54
N ASP A 13 21.80 20.06 -6.83
CA ASP A 13 23.17 20.58 -6.74
C ASP A 13 24.05 19.76 -7.71
N PRO A 14 24.33 20.25 -8.92
CA PRO A 14 25.24 19.57 -9.82
C PRO A 14 26.65 19.65 -9.22
N ALA A 15 27.34 18.50 -9.10
CA ALA A 15 28.70 18.43 -8.52
C ALA A 15 29.65 19.54 -9.06
N ALA A 16 30.31 20.24 -8.11
CA ALA A 16 30.91 21.60 -8.18
C ALA A 16 32.27 21.73 -8.93
N PRO A 17 32.99 22.89 -8.96
CA PRO A 17 32.62 24.28 -8.62
C PRO A 17 33.00 25.32 -9.71
N SER A 18 32.10 26.24 -10.07
CA SER A 18 32.47 27.55 -10.64
C SER A 18 31.41 28.58 -10.27
N ALA A 19 31.87 29.81 -10.04
CA ALA A 19 31.18 30.92 -9.39
C ALA A 19 29.71 31.12 -9.83
N ALA A 20 28.85 31.34 -8.82
CA ALA A 20 27.46 31.79 -8.94
C ALA A 20 26.58 30.91 -9.84
N GLN A 21 26.34 29.66 -9.45
CA GLN A 21 25.30 28.85 -10.07
C GLN A 21 23.94 29.19 -9.45
N GLU A 22 23.04 29.75 -10.26
CA GLU A 22 21.64 29.93 -9.88
C GLU A 22 20.99 28.56 -9.61
N PRO A 23 20.13 28.45 -8.59
CA PRO A 23 19.43 27.20 -8.30
C PRO A 23 18.59 26.78 -9.51
N VAL A 24 18.88 25.59 -10.04
CA VAL A 24 18.10 25.01 -11.15
C VAL A 24 16.85 24.34 -10.57
N THR A 25 15.70 24.83 -10.99
CA THR A 25 14.40 24.24 -10.66
C THR A 25 14.01 23.26 -11.76
N LEU A 26 13.96 21.96 -11.44
CA LEU A 26 13.49 20.94 -12.37
C LEU A 26 12.00 20.66 -12.15
N LEU A 27 11.19 20.79 -13.20
CA LEU A 27 9.84 20.24 -13.22
C LEU A 27 9.93 18.77 -13.62
N VAL A 28 9.47 17.86 -12.74
CA VAL A 28 9.39 16.44 -13.07
C VAL A 28 7.93 16.02 -13.27
N GLU A 29 7.55 15.68 -14.49
CA GLU A 29 6.26 15.06 -14.80
C GLU A 29 6.39 13.54 -14.87
N SER A 30 5.68 12.82 -13.99
CA SER A 30 5.63 11.37 -14.00
C SER A 30 4.33 10.86 -14.66
N ARG A 31 4.44 10.12 -15.76
CA ARG A 31 3.32 9.43 -16.42
C ARG A 31 3.41 7.93 -16.18
N LEU A 32 2.72 7.46 -15.14
CA LEU A 32 2.72 6.06 -14.75
C LEU A 32 1.42 5.38 -15.19
N ALA A 33 1.46 4.08 -15.44
CA ALA A 33 0.26 3.27 -15.61
C ALA A 33 -0.64 3.36 -14.36
N PRO A 34 -1.98 3.21 -14.50
CA PRO A 34 -2.89 3.15 -13.37
C PRO A 34 -2.44 2.13 -12.32
N PRO A 35 -2.48 2.46 -11.01
CA PRO A 35 -2.17 1.48 -9.97
C PRO A 35 -3.20 0.34 -10.00
N ARG A 36 -2.80 -0.84 -9.52
CA ARG A 36 -3.65 -2.03 -9.55
C ARG A 36 -4.38 -2.22 -8.24
N MET A 37 -5.66 -2.57 -8.32
CA MET A 37 -6.46 -3.03 -7.18
C MET A 37 -6.89 -4.47 -7.45
N LEU A 38 -6.41 -5.38 -6.61
CA LEU A 38 -6.74 -6.79 -6.68
C LEU A 38 -7.83 -7.08 -5.66
N VAL A 39 -9.03 -7.45 -6.14
CA VAL A 39 -10.17 -7.80 -5.30
C VAL A 39 -10.31 -9.32 -5.29
N PHE A 40 -10.10 -9.94 -4.14
CA PHE A 40 -10.18 -11.38 -3.97
C PHE A 40 -11.50 -11.76 -3.30
N GLY A 41 -12.43 -12.33 -4.07
CA GLY A 41 -13.75 -12.73 -3.59
C GLY A 41 -14.89 -12.11 -4.42
N ALA A 42 -15.56 -12.93 -5.21
CA ALA A 42 -16.69 -12.55 -6.05
C ALA A 42 -18.01 -12.60 -5.26
N ASN A 43 -18.24 -11.58 -4.42
CA ASN A 43 -19.44 -11.41 -3.61
C ASN A 43 -20.00 -9.99 -3.71
N ASP A 44 -21.03 -9.68 -2.91
CA ASP A 44 -21.72 -8.38 -2.96
C ASP A 44 -20.80 -7.21 -2.55
N PHE A 45 -19.86 -7.44 -1.64
CA PHE A 45 -18.85 -6.45 -1.24
C PHE A 45 -17.85 -6.21 -2.37
N GLY A 46 -17.40 -7.27 -3.06
CA GLY A 46 -16.57 -7.14 -4.25
C GLY A 46 -17.29 -6.36 -5.36
N ALA A 47 -18.59 -6.65 -5.58
CA ALA A 47 -19.40 -5.95 -6.58
C ALA A 47 -19.53 -4.44 -6.28
N ALA A 48 -19.55 -4.05 -5.00
CA ALA A 48 -19.56 -2.65 -4.59
C ALA A 48 -18.16 -2.00 -4.62
N LEU A 49 -17.11 -2.74 -4.26
CA LEU A 49 -15.74 -2.21 -4.19
C LEU A 49 -15.13 -1.96 -5.57
N ILE A 50 -15.42 -2.81 -6.57
CA ILE A 50 -14.89 -2.66 -7.93
C ILE A 50 -15.18 -1.28 -8.53
N PRO A 51 -16.45 -0.80 -8.61
CA PRO A 51 -16.73 0.53 -9.16
C PRO A 51 -16.12 1.65 -8.30
N ALA A 52 -16.05 1.49 -6.97
CA ALA A 52 -15.39 2.46 -6.09
C ALA A 52 -13.87 2.55 -6.36
N GLY A 53 -13.20 1.41 -6.58
CA GLY A 53 -11.80 1.36 -6.97
C GLY A 53 -11.54 2.02 -8.33
N LYS A 54 -12.41 1.75 -9.31
CA LYS A 54 -12.33 2.39 -10.64
C LYS A 54 -12.53 3.89 -10.57
N LEU A 55 -13.45 4.37 -9.73
CA LEU A 55 -13.65 5.80 -9.48
C LEU A 55 -12.37 6.48 -8.97
N LEU A 56 -11.56 5.77 -8.17
CA LEU A 56 -10.26 6.25 -7.69
C LEU A 56 -9.11 6.10 -8.70
N GLY A 57 -9.40 5.65 -9.93
CA GLY A 57 -8.41 5.49 -11.00
C GLY A 57 -7.57 4.23 -10.93
N TYR A 58 -7.98 3.21 -10.16
CA TYR A 58 -7.32 1.90 -10.17
C TYR A 58 -7.72 1.09 -11.40
N ARG A 59 -6.77 0.30 -11.93
CA ARG A 59 -7.08 -0.88 -12.74
C ARG A 59 -7.49 -2.00 -11.80
N VAL A 60 -8.75 -2.42 -11.86
CA VAL A 60 -9.34 -3.38 -10.91
C VAL A 60 -9.41 -4.77 -11.53
N THR A 61 -8.80 -5.74 -10.86
CA THR A 61 -8.91 -7.17 -11.20
C THR A 61 -9.69 -7.90 -10.11
N LEU A 62 -10.79 -8.56 -10.48
CA LEU A 62 -11.51 -9.48 -9.60
C LEU A 62 -10.92 -10.89 -9.76
N VAL A 63 -10.67 -11.56 -8.64
CA VAL A 63 -10.16 -12.94 -8.61
C VAL A 63 -11.03 -13.77 -7.66
N ASP A 64 -11.56 -14.89 -8.13
CA ASP A 64 -12.22 -15.88 -7.28
C ASP A 64 -11.95 -17.29 -7.84
N ALA A 65 -11.70 -18.27 -6.97
CA ALA A 65 -11.41 -19.64 -7.41
C ALA A 65 -12.64 -20.35 -8.00
N ARG A 66 -13.85 -19.82 -7.80
CA ARG A 66 -15.10 -20.47 -8.14
C ARG A 66 -15.71 -19.82 -9.40
N PRO A 67 -15.73 -20.54 -10.54
CA PRO A 67 -16.23 -20.01 -11.81
C PRO A 67 -17.66 -19.46 -11.74
N ALA A 68 -18.54 -20.13 -10.98
CA ALA A 68 -19.94 -19.73 -10.82
C ALA A 68 -20.12 -18.35 -10.14
N PHE A 69 -19.13 -17.92 -9.35
CA PHE A 69 -19.14 -16.60 -8.73
C PHE A 69 -18.52 -15.56 -9.64
N ALA A 70 -17.34 -15.83 -10.21
CA ALA A 70 -16.62 -14.88 -11.06
C ALA A 70 -17.37 -14.54 -12.36
N ALA A 71 -18.10 -15.49 -12.96
CA ALA A 71 -18.77 -15.29 -14.25
C ALA A 71 -20.03 -14.39 -14.23
N GLN A 72 -20.39 -13.82 -13.08
CA GLN A 72 -21.62 -13.04 -12.95
C GLN A 72 -21.50 -11.67 -13.63
N ALA A 73 -22.52 -11.29 -14.40
CA ALA A 73 -22.55 -10.05 -15.18
C ALA A 73 -22.32 -8.76 -14.35
N ARG A 74 -22.67 -8.79 -13.05
CA ARG A 74 -22.46 -7.66 -12.13
C ARG A 74 -21.00 -7.27 -11.94
N PHE A 75 -20.06 -8.15 -12.29
CA PHE A 75 -18.63 -7.87 -12.23
C PHE A 75 -18.06 -7.34 -13.55
N GLY A 76 -18.90 -7.15 -14.58
CA GLY A 76 -18.47 -6.69 -15.91
C GLY A 76 -17.88 -5.28 -15.96
N CYS A 77 -17.99 -4.50 -14.87
CA CYS A 77 -17.30 -3.23 -14.76
C CYS A 77 -15.81 -3.35 -14.38
N ALA A 78 -15.36 -4.50 -13.86
CA ALA A 78 -13.94 -4.76 -13.60
C ALA A 78 -13.11 -4.71 -14.90
N ASP A 79 -11.83 -4.37 -14.80
CA ASP A 79 -10.94 -4.37 -15.96
C ASP A 79 -10.53 -5.80 -16.35
N ASP A 80 -10.41 -6.68 -15.36
CA ASP A 80 -10.19 -8.11 -15.55
C ASP A 80 -11.01 -8.91 -14.52
N VAL A 81 -11.50 -10.08 -14.93
CA VAL A 81 -12.13 -11.07 -14.03
C VAL A 81 -11.44 -12.40 -14.25
N VAL A 82 -10.84 -12.94 -13.20
CA VAL A 82 -9.99 -14.13 -13.26
C VAL A 82 -10.56 -15.23 -12.37
N THR A 83 -10.64 -16.43 -12.93
CA THR A 83 -10.99 -17.64 -12.18
C THR A 83 -9.73 -18.44 -11.88
N ASP A 84 -9.15 -18.23 -10.70
CA ASP A 84 -8.00 -18.99 -10.19
C ASP A 84 -7.97 -18.89 -8.66
N TRP A 85 -7.15 -19.73 -8.04
CA TRP A 85 -6.82 -19.61 -6.64
C TRP A 85 -6.13 -18.27 -6.37
N PRO A 86 -6.63 -17.48 -5.41
CA PRO A 86 -6.09 -16.15 -5.12
C PRO A 86 -4.57 -16.10 -4.94
N HIS A 87 -4.00 -17.00 -4.15
CA HIS A 87 -2.55 -17.06 -3.89
C HIS A 87 -1.73 -17.43 -5.14
N ARG A 88 -2.27 -18.31 -6.01
CA ARG A 88 -1.61 -18.70 -7.27
C ARG A 88 -1.57 -17.54 -8.24
N TYR A 89 -2.69 -16.86 -8.41
CA TYR A 89 -2.77 -15.65 -9.22
C TYR A 89 -1.79 -14.59 -8.72
N LEU A 90 -1.82 -14.27 -7.42
CA LEU A 90 -0.95 -13.23 -6.85
C LEU A 90 0.54 -13.57 -7.02
N THR A 91 0.92 -14.83 -6.80
CA THR A 91 2.29 -15.32 -7.01
C THR A 91 2.71 -15.17 -8.48
N ALA A 92 1.84 -15.52 -9.42
CA ALA A 92 2.12 -15.40 -10.84
C ALA A 92 2.26 -13.94 -11.30
N GLU A 93 1.44 -13.03 -10.78
CA GLU A 93 1.56 -11.60 -11.05
C GLU A 93 2.85 -11.01 -10.49
N ALA A 94 3.25 -11.43 -9.29
CA ALA A 94 4.51 -11.02 -8.66
C ALA A 94 5.72 -11.51 -9.47
N ALA A 95 5.75 -12.80 -9.82
CA ALA A 95 6.82 -13.41 -10.60
C ALA A 95 6.97 -12.76 -12.00
N ALA A 96 5.87 -12.27 -12.57
CA ALA A 96 5.87 -11.57 -13.84
C ALA A 96 6.18 -10.06 -13.75
N GLY A 97 6.51 -9.54 -12.56
CA GLY A 97 6.83 -8.13 -12.36
C GLY A 97 5.65 -7.18 -12.61
N ARG A 98 4.41 -7.66 -12.48
CA ARG A 98 3.19 -6.87 -12.74
C ARG A 98 2.61 -6.22 -11.47
N LEU A 99 3.28 -6.36 -10.34
CA LEU A 99 2.93 -5.74 -9.07
C LEU A 99 3.97 -4.69 -8.71
N ASP A 100 3.53 -3.59 -8.12
CA ASP A 100 4.39 -2.50 -7.66
C ASP A 100 3.94 -1.98 -6.29
N ARG A 101 4.71 -1.04 -5.73
CA ARG A 101 4.44 -0.38 -4.43
C ARG A 101 3.18 0.50 -4.41
N ARG A 102 2.38 0.50 -5.48
CA ARG A 102 1.10 1.20 -5.59
C ARG A 102 -0.06 0.22 -5.68
N THR A 103 0.25 -1.08 -5.78
CA THR A 103 -0.72 -2.15 -5.88
C THR A 103 -1.36 -2.40 -4.53
N VAL A 104 -2.69 -2.54 -4.53
CA VAL A 104 -3.48 -2.80 -3.32
C VAL A 104 -4.18 -4.15 -3.45
N ALA A 105 -4.28 -4.89 -2.35
CA ALA A 105 -4.97 -6.17 -2.27
C ALA A 105 -6.11 -6.11 -1.25
N CYS A 106 -7.33 -6.44 -1.69
CA CYS A 106 -8.52 -6.47 -0.85
C CYS A 106 -9.04 -7.91 -0.78
N VAL A 107 -8.87 -8.55 0.37
CA VAL A 107 -9.33 -9.91 0.65
C VAL A 107 -10.75 -9.83 1.21
N LEU A 108 -11.72 -10.13 0.36
CA LEU A 108 -13.15 -10.07 0.66
C LEU A 108 -13.79 -11.46 0.76
N SER A 109 -12.97 -12.51 0.70
CA SER A 109 -13.38 -13.87 1.04
C SER A 109 -13.56 -14.00 2.57
N HIS A 110 -14.21 -15.09 2.99
CA HIS A 110 -14.41 -15.45 4.40
C HIS A 110 -14.05 -16.92 4.66
N ASP A 111 -13.34 -17.54 3.73
CA ASP A 111 -12.96 -18.94 3.80
C ASP A 111 -11.43 -19.02 4.01
N PRO A 112 -10.97 -19.46 5.20
CA PRO A 112 -9.55 -19.57 5.54
C PRO A 112 -8.74 -20.38 4.52
N LYS A 113 -9.37 -21.33 3.82
CA LYS A 113 -8.75 -22.13 2.76
C LYS A 113 -8.17 -21.28 1.63
N PHE A 114 -8.80 -20.13 1.35
CA PHE A 114 -8.34 -19.18 0.34
C PHE A 114 -7.60 -18.01 0.96
N ASP A 115 -8.09 -17.50 2.10
CA ASP A 115 -7.57 -16.28 2.73
C ASP A 115 -6.15 -16.45 3.27
N ILE A 116 -5.87 -17.53 4.01
CA ILE A 116 -4.58 -17.67 4.70
C ILE A 116 -3.43 -17.80 3.70
N PRO A 117 -3.45 -18.71 2.70
CA PRO A 117 -2.38 -18.79 1.71
C PRO A 117 -2.21 -17.51 0.89
N LEU A 118 -3.32 -16.79 0.63
CA LEU A 118 -3.30 -15.51 -0.06
C LEU A 118 -2.60 -14.44 0.79
N LEU A 119 -2.93 -14.36 2.07
CA LEU A 119 -2.37 -13.38 2.99
C LEU A 119 -0.91 -13.67 3.31
N GLU A 120 -0.49 -14.93 3.43
CA GLU A 120 0.93 -15.31 3.48
C GLU A 120 1.69 -14.72 2.28
N THR A 121 1.14 -14.91 1.07
CA THR A 121 1.74 -14.39 -0.17
C THR A 121 1.74 -12.87 -0.19
N ALA A 122 0.59 -12.23 0.08
CA ALA A 122 0.42 -10.79 0.00
C ALA A 122 1.30 -10.05 1.02
N LEU A 123 1.38 -10.57 2.25
CA LEU A 123 2.19 -10.00 3.32
C LEU A 123 3.67 -10.27 3.12
N ALA A 124 4.11 -11.17 2.22
CA ALA A 124 5.52 -11.27 1.84
C ALA A 124 5.94 -10.23 0.77
N LEU A 125 4.97 -9.59 0.11
CA LEU A 125 5.19 -8.62 -0.97
C LEU A 125 5.19 -7.17 -0.47
N ASP A 126 5.81 -6.28 -1.23
CA ASP A 126 5.86 -4.84 -0.95
C ASP A 126 4.67 -4.11 -1.59
N LEU A 127 3.46 -4.51 -1.20
CA LEU A 127 2.20 -3.91 -1.65
C LEU A 127 1.91 -2.62 -0.86
N ALA A 128 1.20 -1.68 -1.49
CA ALA A 128 0.82 -0.42 -0.86
C ALA A 128 -0.19 -0.61 0.29
N TYR A 129 -1.01 -1.65 0.18
CA TYR A 129 -2.11 -1.93 1.11
C TYR A 129 -2.53 -3.39 0.97
N VAL A 130 -2.68 -4.06 2.12
CA VAL A 130 -3.30 -5.39 2.21
C VAL A 130 -4.41 -5.31 3.25
N GLY A 131 -5.65 -5.49 2.80
CA GLY A 131 -6.82 -5.42 3.66
C GLY A 131 -7.60 -6.72 3.66
N ALA A 132 -8.09 -7.14 4.83
CA ALA A 132 -8.90 -8.36 4.97
C ALA A 132 -10.21 -8.11 5.71
N MET A 133 -11.30 -8.38 5.02
CA MET A 133 -12.66 -8.27 5.55
C MET A 133 -12.90 -9.30 6.67
N GLY A 134 -13.79 -8.96 7.60
CA GLY A 134 -14.25 -9.89 8.63
C GLY A 134 -14.64 -9.18 9.91
N SER A 135 -15.36 -9.89 10.77
CA SER A 135 -15.65 -9.41 12.12
C SER A 135 -14.36 -9.32 12.95
N ARG A 136 -14.39 -8.61 14.08
CA ARG A 136 -13.27 -8.60 15.05
C ARG A 136 -12.88 -10.03 15.49
N ARG A 137 -13.87 -10.92 15.66
CA ARG A 137 -13.62 -12.34 15.96
C ARG A 137 -12.89 -13.06 14.81
N SER A 138 -13.34 -12.84 13.57
CA SER A 138 -12.70 -13.42 12.38
C SER A 138 -11.28 -12.89 12.19
N HIS A 139 -11.05 -11.62 12.51
CA HIS A 139 -9.73 -11.03 12.53
C HIS A 139 -8.80 -11.74 13.52
N LEU A 140 -9.21 -11.93 14.78
CA LEU A 140 -8.38 -12.62 15.77
C LEU A 140 -7.99 -14.03 15.33
N GLN A 141 -8.97 -14.81 14.83
CA GLN A 141 -8.69 -16.14 14.30
C GLN A 141 -7.69 -16.11 13.14
N ARG A 142 -7.84 -15.14 12.23
CA ARG A 142 -6.93 -14.96 11.10
C ARG A 142 -5.51 -14.64 11.57
N ILE A 143 -5.34 -13.85 12.63
CA ILE A 143 -4.03 -13.55 13.20
C ILE A 143 -3.39 -14.84 13.73
N ASP A 144 -4.14 -15.65 14.48
CA ASP A 144 -3.66 -16.94 15.01
C ASP A 144 -3.27 -17.91 13.88
N ASP A 145 -4.07 -17.97 12.82
CA ASP A 145 -3.81 -18.82 11.66
C ASP A 145 -2.55 -18.36 10.89
N LEU A 146 -2.37 -17.05 10.71
CA LEU A 146 -1.18 -16.48 10.05
C LEU A 146 0.09 -16.68 10.86
N LEU A 147 0.02 -16.51 12.19
CA LEU A 147 1.14 -16.80 13.08
C LEU A 147 1.50 -18.29 13.03
N SER A 148 0.49 -19.17 13.03
CA SER A 148 0.69 -20.62 12.91
C SER A 148 1.28 -21.02 11.56
N ALA A 149 0.97 -20.29 10.49
CA ALA A 149 1.58 -20.45 9.17
C ALA A 149 3.01 -19.87 9.09
N GLY A 150 3.51 -19.22 10.15
CA GLY A 150 4.87 -18.68 10.22
C GLY A 150 5.02 -17.27 9.64
N VAL A 151 3.93 -16.54 9.43
CA VAL A 151 4.01 -15.13 9.00
C VAL A 151 4.55 -14.28 10.15
N PRO A 152 5.62 -13.48 9.93
CA PRO A 152 6.20 -12.68 10.99
C PRO A 152 5.22 -11.61 11.53
N PRO A 153 5.18 -11.37 12.85
CA PRO A 153 4.28 -10.38 13.46
C PRO A 153 4.39 -8.98 12.86
N GLU A 154 5.58 -8.56 12.45
CA GLU A 154 5.83 -7.26 11.81
C GLU A 154 5.19 -7.13 10.42
N ARG A 155 5.01 -8.25 9.71
CA ARG A 155 4.28 -8.27 8.44
C ARG A 155 2.79 -8.31 8.69
N ILE A 156 2.34 -9.09 9.69
CA ILE A 156 0.95 -9.11 10.12
C ILE A 156 0.47 -7.72 10.58
N ALA A 157 1.33 -6.94 11.24
CA ALA A 157 1.00 -5.57 11.67
C ALA A 157 0.67 -4.60 10.52
N GLN A 158 1.02 -4.95 9.27
CA GLN A 158 0.68 -4.18 8.07
C GLN A 158 -0.70 -4.55 7.51
N LEU A 159 -1.34 -5.59 8.03
CA LEU A 159 -2.66 -6.04 7.60
C LEU A 159 -3.76 -5.12 8.14
N HIS A 160 -4.52 -4.53 7.23
CA HIS A 160 -5.73 -3.79 7.58
C HIS A 160 -6.90 -4.75 7.78
N SER A 161 -7.11 -5.19 9.02
CA SER A 161 -8.17 -6.14 9.37
C SER A 161 -8.77 -5.84 10.75
N PRO A 162 -10.10 -5.68 10.89
CA PRO A 162 -11.09 -5.57 9.81
C PRO A 162 -10.77 -4.46 8.80
N ILE A 163 -11.03 -4.72 7.54
CA ILE A 163 -10.77 -3.78 6.44
C ILE A 163 -11.68 -2.54 6.53
N GLY A 164 -11.14 -1.36 6.22
CA GLY A 164 -11.87 -0.11 6.14
C GLY A 164 -11.92 0.69 7.45
N LEU A 165 -12.24 1.98 7.32
CA LEU A 165 -12.43 2.87 8.48
C LEU A 165 -13.71 2.55 9.24
N ASP A 166 -13.70 2.83 10.56
CA ASP A 166 -14.89 2.73 11.39
C ASP A 166 -15.86 3.89 11.12
N LEU A 167 -16.68 3.75 10.09
CA LEU A 167 -17.72 4.71 9.68
C LEU A 167 -19.13 4.28 10.13
N GLY A 168 -19.26 3.17 10.86
CA GLY A 168 -20.56 2.53 11.11
C GLY A 168 -21.19 1.93 9.84
N ALA A 169 -20.39 1.55 8.85
CA ALA A 169 -20.86 1.01 7.58
C ALA A 169 -21.61 -0.33 7.75
N ILE A 170 -22.76 -0.47 7.09
CA ILE A 170 -23.62 -1.66 7.15
C ILE A 170 -23.80 -2.28 5.76
N THR A 171 -24.09 -1.45 4.77
CA THR A 171 -24.36 -1.92 3.40
C THR A 171 -23.07 -2.19 2.63
N PRO A 172 -23.07 -3.05 1.59
CA PRO A 172 -21.89 -3.26 0.76
C PRO A 172 -21.31 -1.97 0.16
N ALA A 173 -22.17 -1.02 -0.21
CA ALA A 173 -21.74 0.28 -0.72
C ALA A 173 -21.06 1.15 0.36
N GLU A 174 -21.61 1.20 1.57
CA GLU A 174 -20.98 1.89 2.70
C GLU A 174 -19.64 1.26 3.08
N VAL A 175 -19.54 -0.07 3.04
CA VAL A 175 -18.28 -0.78 3.27
C VAL A 175 -17.27 -0.46 2.16
N ALA A 176 -17.68 -0.38 0.90
CA ALA A 176 -16.80 0.06 -0.18
C ALA A 176 -16.25 1.49 0.06
N VAL A 177 -17.09 2.40 0.57
CA VAL A 177 -16.66 3.75 0.98
C VAL A 177 -15.68 3.69 2.14
N SER A 178 -15.92 2.87 3.17
CA SER A 178 -15.00 2.76 4.31
C SER A 178 -13.63 2.20 3.93
N VAL A 179 -13.59 1.20 3.05
CA VAL A 179 -12.35 0.61 2.52
C VAL A 179 -11.58 1.61 1.67
N THR A 180 -12.25 2.27 0.73
CA THR A 180 -11.59 3.26 -0.15
C THR A 180 -11.11 4.49 0.62
N ALA A 181 -11.84 4.91 1.65
CA ALA A 181 -11.40 5.97 2.56
C ALA A 181 -10.14 5.57 3.36
N GLU A 182 -10.07 4.33 3.87
CA GLU A 182 -8.89 3.82 4.56
C GLU A 182 -7.67 3.76 3.63
N LEU A 183 -7.86 3.28 2.41
CA LEU A 183 -6.81 3.22 1.39
C LEU A 183 -6.25 4.62 1.07
N ILE A 184 -7.11 5.63 0.93
CA ILE A 184 -6.68 7.02 0.71
C ILE A 184 -5.89 7.53 1.92
N ALA A 185 -6.38 7.28 3.14
CA ALA A 185 -5.73 7.72 4.37
C ALA A 185 -4.34 7.10 4.56
N SER A 186 -4.23 5.78 4.32
CA SER A 186 -2.98 5.02 4.38
C SER A 186 -1.96 5.57 3.38
N ARG A 187 -2.37 5.84 2.13
CA ARG A 187 -1.50 6.45 1.11
C ARG A 187 -0.99 7.83 1.50
N SER A 188 -1.82 8.65 2.16
CA SER A 188 -1.44 9.99 2.60
C SER A 188 -0.63 10.00 3.90
N GLY A 189 -0.26 8.84 4.45
CA GLY A 189 0.47 8.74 5.71
C GLY A 189 -0.30 9.32 6.90
N ARG A 190 -1.64 9.38 6.81
CA ARG A 190 -2.46 9.93 7.89
C ARG A 190 -2.73 8.83 8.92
N PRO A 191 -2.26 8.97 10.17
CA PRO A 191 -2.47 7.95 11.20
C PRO A 191 -3.93 7.91 11.69
N ALA A 192 -4.70 8.98 11.47
CA ALA A 192 -6.10 9.07 11.83
C ALA A 192 -6.89 9.90 10.80
N CYS A 193 -8.18 9.59 10.65
CA CYS A 193 -9.11 10.32 9.82
C CYS A 193 -9.97 11.23 10.69
N THR A 194 -9.72 12.54 10.62
CA THR A 194 -10.46 13.55 11.35
C THR A 194 -11.30 14.39 10.38
N PRO A 195 -12.53 14.81 10.73
CA PRO A 195 -13.30 15.72 9.89
C PRO A 195 -12.53 17.01 9.61
N LEU A 196 -12.50 17.48 8.35
CA LEU A 196 -11.71 18.65 7.95
C LEU A 196 -12.09 19.93 8.72
N ARG A 197 -13.37 20.07 9.11
CA ARG A 197 -13.84 21.21 9.92
C ARG A 197 -13.19 21.30 11.30
N ASP A 198 -12.66 20.18 11.79
CA ASP A 198 -11.99 20.06 13.09
C ASP A 198 -10.46 20.18 12.94
N THR A 199 -9.96 20.41 11.72
CA THR A 199 -8.54 20.61 11.41
C THR A 199 -8.27 22.04 10.94
N SER A 200 -7.04 22.51 11.10
CA SER A 200 -6.58 23.82 10.62
C SER A 200 -5.37 23.67 9.70
N GLY A 201 -5.11 24.69 8.88
CA GLY A 201 -4.01 24.69 7.89
C GLY A 201 -4.41 24.13 6.51
N PRO A 202 -3.43 23.91 5.63
CA PRO A 202 -3.68 23.42 4.27
C PRO A 202 -4.28 22.00 4.24
N ILE A 203 -5.28 21.77 3.39
CA ILE A 203 -5.94 20.46 3.22
C ILE A 203 -4.99 19.45 2.57
N HIS A 204 -4.23 19.92 1.57
CA HIS A 204 -3.23 19.14 0.87
C HIS A 204 -1.87 19.46 1.45
N GLN A 205 -1.29 18.50 2.16
CA GLN A 205 0.10 18.61 2.61
C GLN A 205 0.99 18.25 1.41
N SER A 206 1.69 19.23 0.85
CA SER A 206 2.82 18.93 -0.03
C SER A 206 3.87 18.20 0.80
N ALA A 207 4.52 17.18 0.22
CA ALA A 207 5.67 16.58 0.87
C ALA A 207 6.67 17.70 1.19
N ALA A 208 7.01 17.87 2.46
CA ALA A 208 7.99 18.88 2.82
C ALA A 208 9.29 18.58 2.05
N PRO A 209 9.95 19.59 1.44
CA PRO A 209 11.27 19.38 0.88
C PRO A 209 12.15 18.79 1.99
N PRO A 210 12.99 17.77 1.68
CA PRO A 210 13.86 17.18 2.68
C PRO A 210 14.66 18.29 3.36
N ALA A 211 14.70 18.27 4.70
CA ALA A 211 15.46 19.25 5.47
C ALA A 211 16.90 19.31 4.93
N PRO A 212 17.50 20.50 4.79
CA PRO A 212 18.89 20.61 4.37
C PRO A 212 19.74 19.77 5.33
N GLY A 213 20.38 18.74 4.79
CA GLY A 213 21.24 17.84 5.54
C GLY A 213 22.26 18.67 6.30
N ILE A 214 22.38 18.40 7.60
CA ILE A 214 23.38 19.03 8.45
C ILE A 214 24.74 18.70 7.82
N ALA A 215 25.38 19.71 7.23
CA ALA A 215 26.71 19.58 6.67
C ALA A 215 27.63 19.06 7.77
N GLY A 216 28.13 17.85 7.60
CA GLY A 216 29.13 17.28 8.49
C GLY A 216 30.31 18.25 8.56
N THR A 217 30.54 18.81 9.74
CA THR A 217 31.76 19.53 10.05
C THR A 217 32.92 18.56 9.92
N ALA A 218 33.70 18.73 8.85
CA ALA A 218 34.99 18.10 8.69
C ALA A 218 35.90 18.55 9.85
N ALA A 219 36.19 17.65 10.78
CA ALA A 219 37.31 17.80 11.70
C ALA A 219 38.54 17.19 11.02
N GLU A 220 39.45 18.06 10.59
CA GLU A 220 40.76 17.71 10.04
C GLU A 220 41.76 17.55 11.19
N GLY A 221 42.49 16.42 11.24
CA GLY A 221 43.53 16.17 12.25
C GLY A 221 43.99 14.71 12.36
N THR A 222 44.85 14.28 11.43
CA THR A 222 45.55 12.97 11.37
C THR A 222 46.80 12.97 12.29
N PRO A 223 47.52 11.84 12.49
CA PRO A 223 47.22 10.62 13.26
C PRO A 223 48.19 10.43 14.45
N THR A 224 47.91 9.53 15.40
CA THR A 224 48.99 8.88 16.17
C THR A 224 48.65 7.45 16.59
N SER A 225 49.66 6.59 16.40
CA SER A 225 49.77 5.16 16.66
C SER A 225 49.45 4.75 18.10
N GLY A 226 48.81 3.59 18.28
CA GLY A 226 48.70 2.90 19.57
C GLY A 226 47.94 1.57 19.52
N ARG A 227 48.66 0.46 19.64
CA ARG A 227 48.13 -0.90 19.93
C ARG A 227 47.25 -0.93 21.19
N LYS A 228 46.22 -1.79 21.20
CA LYS A 228 45.82 -2.77 22.26
C LYS A 228 44.44 -3.36 21.86
N GLU A 229 44.36 -4.63 21.48
CA GLU A 229 44.16 -5.82 22.34
C GLU A 229 42.71 -5.92 22.87
N ILE A 230 41.96 -6.88 22.34
CA ILE A 230 40.55 -7.16 22.64
C ILE A 230 40.50 -8.17 23.79
N VAL A 231 39.88 -7.78 24.91
CA VAL A 231 39.48 -8.69 25.98
C VAL A 231 37.96 -8.83 25.94
N TRP A 232 37.48 -10.06 25.87
CA TRP A 232 36.06 -10.40 25.97
C TRP A 232 35.68 -10.60 27.44
N THR A 233 34.54 -10.02 27.83
CA THR A 233 33.66 -10.52 28.91
C THR A 233 32.24 -10.20 28.56
#